data_AF-A0A9Q8PCN0-F1
#
_entry.id   AF-A0A9Q8PCN0-F1
#
_cell.length_a   1.000
_cell.length_b   1.000
_cell.length_c   1.000
_cell.angle_alpha   90.00
_cell.angle_beta   90.00
_cell.angle_gamma   90.00
#
_symmetry.space_group_name_H-M   'P 1'
#
loop_
_entity.id
_entity.type
_entity.pdbx_description
1 polymer ?
#
loop_
_entity_poly.entity_id
_entity_poly.type
_entity_poly.pdbx_seq_one_letter_code
_entity_poly.pdbx_strand_id
1 'polypeptide(L)'
;MQRTAILRMQRTLARSMPIDTEPGASALQPWRKPINYKSYKSPHGPQYKVPFNVYGIDAKTLIGWSKIGAGFGIVAGTAALFFLDGVPRVKKDILQKLPLIGSYFIDYVPPEDNPF
;
A
#
# COMPACT_ATOMS: atom_id res chain seq x y z
N MET A 1 -40.66 -24.53 -38.09
CA MET A 1 -40.97 -24.62 -36.64
C MET A 1 -39.68 -24.67 -35.77
N GLN A 2 -38.70 -23.77 -35.94
CA GLN A 2 -37.45 -23.81 -35.14
C GLN A 2 -37.11 -22.52 -34.39
N ARG A 3 -37.83 -21.41 -34.62
CA ARG A 3 -37.56 -20.13 -33.93
C ARG A 3 -38.07 -20.08 -32.48
N THR A 4 -39.00 -20.95 -32.12
CA THR A 4 -39.65 -20.96 -30.80
C THR A 4 -38.80 -21.68 -29.72
N ALA A 5 -37.89 -22.58 -30.13
CA ALA A 5 -37.06 -23.35 -29.20
C ALA A 5 -35.88 -22.52 -28.64
N ILE A 6 -35.25 -21.69 -29.47
CA ILE A 6 -34.12 -20.84 -29.07
C ILE A 6 -34.55 -19.80 -28.02
N LEU A 7 -35.75 -19.23 -28.20
CA LEU A 7 -36.34 -18.26 -27.27
C LEU A 7 -36.77 -18.87 -25.93
N ARG A 8 -37.04 -20.18 -25.86
CA ARG A 8 -37.31 -20.88 -24.58
C ARG A 8 -36.02 -21.20 -23.83
N MET A 9 -34.94 -21.55 -24.53
CA MET A 9 -33.67 -21.97 -23.91
C MET A 9 -32.90 -20.81 -23.26
N GLN A 10 -32.96 -19.61 -23.84
CA GLN A 10 -32.35 -18.41 -23.23
C GLN A 10 -33.07 -17.96 -21.94
N ARG A 11 -34.35 -18.31 -21.75
CA ARG A 11 -35.15 -17.92 -20.57
C ARG A 11 -34.95 -18.86 -19.37
N THR A 12 -34.50 -20.09 -19.60
CA THR A 12 -34.23 -21.06 -18.52
C THR A 12 -32.90 -20.81 -17.81
N LEU A 13 -31.89 -20.28 -18.50
CA LEU A 13 -30.59 -19.97 -17.89
C LEU A 13 -30.63 -18.81 -16.89
N ALA A 14 -31.63 -17.93 -16.98
CA ALA A 14 -31.86 -16.85 -16.01
C ALA A 14 -32.57 -17.32 -14.73
N ARG A 15 -33.10 -18.55 -14.70
CA ARG A 15 -34.01 -19.04 -13.64
C ARG A 15 -33.39 -20.05 -12.66
N SER A 16 -32.15 -20.48 -12.88
CA SER A 16 -31.46 -21.41 -11.96
C SER A 16 -30.65 -20.70 -10.88
N MET A 17 -30.89 -19.42 -10.62
CA MET A 17 -30.43 -18.80 -9.38
C MET A 17 -31.24 -19.41 -8.23
N PRO A 18 -30.59 -19.94 -7.17
CA PRO A 18 -31.29 -20.28 -5.95
C PRO A 18 -31.79 -18.98 -5.33
N ILE A 19 -33.02 -18.61 -5.68
CA ILE A 19 -33.80 -17.63 -4.90
C ILE A 19 -34.36 -18.44 -3.74
N ASP A 20 -33.49 -18.71 -2.78
CA ASP A 20 -33.85 -19.15 -1.44
C ASP A 20 -34.01 -17.88 -0.58
N THR A 21 -34.61 -16.83 -1.14
CA THR A 21 -35.24 -15.81 -0.31
C THR A 21 -36.62 -16.34 0.02
N GLU A 22 -36.84 -16.69 1.28
CA GLU A 22 -38.20 -16.75 1.80
C GLU A 22 -38.97 -15.51 1.28
N PRO A 23 -40.17 -15.68 0.70
CA PRO A 23 -40.93 -14.59 0.13
C PRO A 23 -41.26 -13.57 1.25
N GLY A 24 -40.43 -12.53 1.38
CA GLY A 24 -40.58 -11.50 2.41
C GLY A 24 -39.28 -10.93 2.99
N ALA A 25 -38.12 -11.59 2.82
CA ALA A 25 -36.87 -11.09 3.36
C ALA A 25 -36.25 -10.00 2.46
N SER A 26 -36.75 -8.76 2.57
CA SER A 26 -36.09 -7.59 2.00
C SER A 26 -34.63 -7.52 2.46
N ALA A 27 -33.70 -7.35 1.53
CA ALA A 27 -32.25 -7.25 1.75
C ALA A 27 -31.80 -6.01 2.55
N LEU A 28 -32.71 -5.37 3.30
CA LEU A 28 -32.56 -4.08 3.97
C LEU A 28 -32.42 -4.20 5.50
N GLN A 29 -32.12 -5.39 6.05
CA GLN A 29 -31.99 -5.54 7.49
C GLN A 29 -30.56 -5.22 7.96
N PRO A 30 -30.34 -4.20 8.83
CA PRO A 30 -29.00 -3.73 9.19
C PRO A 30 -28.18 -4.73 10.01
N TRP A 31 -28.82 -5.71 10.66
CA TRP A 31 -28.18 -6.74 11.48
C TRP A 31 -27.90 -8.05 10.72
N ARG A 32 -28.42 -8.22 9.50
CA ARG A 32 -28.25 -9.44 8.73
C ARG A 32 -27.03 -9.29 7.82
N LYS A 33 -26.02 -10.13 8.02
CA LYS A 33 -24.88 -10.21 7.09
C LYS A 33 -25.42 -10.56 5.70
N PRO A 34 -25.04 -9.83 4.63
CA PRO A 34 -25.51 -10.12 3.30
C PRO A 34 -25.10 -11.55 2.91
N ILE A 35 -26.04 -12.29 2.34
CA ILE A 35 -25.77 -13.64 1.83
C ILE A 35 -24.81 -13.47 0.63
N ASN A 36 -23.64 -14.11 0.71
CA ASN A 36 -22.64 -14.04 -0.36
C ASN A 36 -23.02 -15.03 -1.46
N TYR A 37 -23.71 -14.55 -2.50
CA TYR A 37 -23.98 -15.34 -3.70
C TYR A 37 -22.92 -15.05 -4.77
N LYS A 38 -22.45 -16.10 -5.45
CA LYS A 38 -21.55 -15.95 -6.60
C LYS A 38 -22.37 -15.46 -7.80
N SER A 39 -22.22 -14.20 -8.16
CA SER A 39 -22.79 -13.65 -9.41
C SER A 39 -22.12 -14.28 -10.63
N TYR A 40 -22.89 -14.57 -11.69
CA TYR A 40 -22.37 -15.06 -12.97
C TYR A 40 -21.35 -14.06 -13.55
N LYS A 41 -20.17 -14.55 -13.93
CA LYS A 41 -19.12 -13.76 -14.59
C LYS A 41 -19.08 -14.15 -16.07
N SER A 42 -19.36 -13.20 -16.95
CA SER A 42 -19.34 -13.44 -18.40
C SER A 42 -17.91 -13.68 -18.91
N PRO A 43 -17.68 -14.63 -19.84
CA PRO A 43 -16.36 -14.90 -20.42
C PRO A 43 -15.71 -13.72 -21.16
N HIS A 44 -16.51 -12.78 -21.67
CA HIS A 44 -16.04 -11.68 -22.52
C HIS A 44 -15.83 -10.35 -21.76
N GLY A 45 -16.00 -10.36 -20.43
CA GLY A 45 -15.84 -9.15 -19.61
C GLY A 45 -14.40 -8.95 -19.13
N PRO A 46 -14.04 -7.73 -18.68
CA PRO A 46 -12.76 -7.49 -18.02
C PRO A 46 -12.64 -8.33 -16.74
N GLN A 47 -11.59 -9.15 -16.66
CA GLN A 47 -11.34 -10.00 -15.51
C GLN A 47 -10.59 -9.23 -14.42
N TYR A 48 -11.34 -8.64 -13.50
CA TYR A 48 -10.76 -7.96 -12.34
C TYR A 48 -10.20 -8.98 -11.34
N LYS A 49 -8.94 -8.76 -10.92
CA LYS A 49 -8.34 -9.42 -9.76
C LYS A 49 -8.31 -8.42 -8.61
N VAL A 50 -8.79 -8.84 -7.44
CA VAL A 50 -8.69 -8.02 -6.23
C VAL A 50 -7.21 -8.02 -5.82
N PRO A 51 -6.52 -6.87 -5.85
CA PRO A 51 -5.16 -6.80 -5.35
C PRO A 51 -5.16 -7.04 -3.84
N PHE A 52 -4.04 -7.55 -3.32
CA PHE A 52 -3.88 -7.66 -1.88
C PHE A 52 -3.96 -6.26 -1.24
N ASN A 53 -4.96 -6.04 -0.40
CA ASN A 53 -5.15 -4.80 0.31
C ASN A 53 -5.47 -5.12 1.77
N VAL A 54 -4.95 -4.29 2.67
CA VAL A 54 -5.19 -4.41 4.11
C VAL A 54 -5.79 -3.10 4.57
N TYR A 55 -7.04 -3.12 5.03
CA TYR A 55 -7.81 -1.93 5.40
C TYR A 55 -7.86 -0.84 4.29
N GLY A 56 -7.83 -1.24 3.02
CA GLY A 56 -7.83 -0.30 1.88
C GLY A 56 -6.45 0.24 1.47
N ILE A 57 -5.38 -0.16 2.17
CA ILE A 57 -4.01 0.15 1.76
C ILE A 57 -3.55 -0.94 0.80
N ASP A 58 -3.35 -0.55 -0.47
CA ASP A 58 -2.73 -1.36 -1.52
C ASP A 58 -1.27 -0.93 -1.70
N ALA A 59 -0.45 -1.77 -2.31
CA ALA A 59 0.95 -1.50 -2.61
C ALA A 59 1.15 -0.19 -3.40
N LYS A 60 0.22 0.12 -4.31
CA LYS A 60 0.25 1.38 -5.08
C LYS A 60 0.13 2.61 -4.18
N THR A 61 -0.77 2.56 -3.20
CA THR A 61 -0.95 3.64 -2.22
C THR A 61 0.31 3.82 -1.38
N LEU A 62 0.89 2.70 -0.90
CA LEU A 62 2.12 2.73 -0.12
C LEU A 62 3.30 3.32 -0.91
N ILE A 63 3.43 2.98 -2.20
CA ILE A 63 4.46 3.55 -3.09
C ILE A 63 4.23 5.06 -3.29
N GLY A 64 2.99 5.50 -3.41
CA GLY A 64 2.67 6.93 -3.50
C GLY A 64 3.15 7.70 -2.26
N TRP A 65 2.81 7.19 -1.08
CA TRP A 65 3.23 7.81 0.18
C TRP A 65 4.73 7.70 0.44
N SER A 66 5.37 6.60 0.04
CA SER A 66 6.81 6.42 0.25
C SER A 66 7.63 7.43 -0.54
N LYS A 67 7.20 7.84 -1.73
CA LYS A 67 7.87 8.92 -2.50
C LYS A 67 7.88 10.24 -1.75
N ILE A 68 6.73 10.62 -1.18
CA ILE A 68 6.59 11.86 -0.42
C ILE A 68 7.39 11.74 0.89
N GLY A 69 7.22 10.62 1.61
CA GLY A 69 7.95 10.33 2.85
C GLY A 69 9.46 10.29 2.66
N ALA A 70 9.96 9.79 1.52
CA ALA A 70 11.38 9.78 1.20
C ALA A 70 11.94 11.20 1.06
N GLY A 71 11.22 12.10 0.39
CA GLY A 71 11.61 13.51 0.28
C GLY A 71 11.74 14.17 1.66
N PHE A 72 10.73 14.00 2.51
CA PHE A 72 10.78 14.50 3.89
C PHE A 72 11.88 13.84 4.72
N GLY A 73 12.08 12.53 4.57
CA GLY A 73 13.11 11.79 5.29
C GLY A 73 14.53 12.26 4.95
N ILE A 74 14.79 12.59 3.69
CA ILE A 74 16.08 13.16 3.26
C ILE A 74 16.29 14.52 3.93
N VAL A 75 15.32 15.44 3.79
CA VAL A 75 15.44 16.79 4.35
C VAL A 75 15.55 16.77 5.87
N ALA A 76 14.70 16.00 6.54
CA ALA A 76 14.73 15.85 7.99
C ALA A 76 16.03 15.18 8.46
N GLY A 77 16.53 14.18 7.73
CA GLY A 77 17.80 13.53 8.03
C GLY A 77 18.98 14.49 7.89
N THR A 78 19.05 15.26 6.81
CA THR A 78 20.09 16.29 6.63
C THR A 78 20.00 17.37 7.70
N ALA A 79 18.79 17.85 8.02
CA ALA A 79 18.59 18.83 9.09
C ALA A 79 19.04 18.27 10.45
N ALA A 80 18.67 17.02 10.77
CA ALA A 80 19.09 16.36 12.01
C ALA A 80 20.61 16.25 12.09
N LEU A 81 21.28 15.84 11.00
CA LEU A 81 22.75 15.80 10.97
C LEU A 81 23.37 17.18 11.14
N PHE A 82 22.79 18.22 10.55
CA PHE A 82 23.28 19.59 10.69
C PHE A 82 23.18 20.11 12.13
N PHE A 83 22.05 19.89 12.81
CA PHE A 83 21.88 20.33 14.19
C PHE A 83 22.67 19.46 15.20
N LEU A 84 23.00 18.23 14.85
CA LEU A 84 23.69 17.28 15.74
C LEU A 84 25.20 17.14 15.45
N ASP A 85 25.77 17.94 14.56
CA ASP A 85 27.21 17.90 14.22
C ASP A 85 28.12 18.13 15.44
N GLY A 86 27.67 18.93 16.42
CA GLY A 86 28.40 19.15 17.67
C GLY A 86 28.49 17.91 18.60
N VAL A 87 27.73 16.84 18.33
CA VAL A 87 27.75 15.63 19.16
C VAL A 87 28.90 14.72 18.72
N PRO A 88 29.91 14.43 19.57
CA PRO A 88 31.09 13.67 19.16
C PRO A 88 30.78 12.29 18.57
N ARG A 89 29.70 11.65 19.01
CA ARG A 89 29.25 10.35 18.49
C ARG A 89 28.71 10.46 17.06
N VAL A 90 27.91 11.49 16.76
CA VAL A 90 27.37 11.70 15.40
C VAL A 90 28.49 12.02 14.42
N LYS A 91 29.45 12.85 14.85
CA LYS A 91 30.63 13.21 14.06
C LYS A 91 31.48 12.00 13.70
N LYS A 92 31.86 11.18 14.69
CA LYS A 92 32.70 9.98 14.50
C LYS A 92 31.99 8.83 13.78
N ASP A 93 30.74 8.57 14.11
CA ASP A 93 30.04 7.39 13.60
C ASP A 93 29.40 7.58 12.23
N ILE A 94 29.01 8.82 11.88
CA ILE A 94 28.25 9.12 10.67
C ILE A 94 29.04 10.08 9.77
N LEU A 95 29.34 11.30 10.24
CA LEU A 95 29.84 12.37 9.37
C LEU A 95 31.25 12.07 8.84
N GLN A 96 32.16 11.56 9.68
CA GLN A 96 33.52 11.16 9.29
C GLN A 96 33.57 9.99 8.30
N LYS A 97 32.50 9.19 8.20
CA LYS A 97 32.44 8.03 7.28
C LYS A 97 31.93 8.40 5.89
N LEU A 98 31.58 9.66 5.65
CA LEU A 98 31.14 10.12 4.34
C LEU A 98 32.35 10.23 3.39
N PRO A 99 32.32 9.60 2.21
CA PRO A 99 33.50 9.51 1.33
C PRO A 99 33.96 10.85 0.75
N LEU A 100 33.07 11.86 0.70
CA LEU A 100 33.37 13.16 0.09
C LEU A 100 33.70 14.26 1.11
N ILE A 101 33.07 14.23 2.29
CA ILE A 101 33.17 15.32 3.28
C ILE A 101 33.69 14.85 4.64
N GLY A 102 33.95 13.55 4.83
CA GLY A 102 34.28 13.00 6.14
C GLY A 102 35.57 13.57 6.76
N SER A 103 36.56 13.90 5.92
CA SER A 103 37.81 14.50 6.37
C SER A 103 37.65 15.90 6.98
N TYR A 104 36.63 16.66 6.58
CA TYR A 104 36.34 17.98 7.15
C TYR A 104 35.94 17.90 8.63
N PHE A 105 35.34 16.79 9.03
CA PHE A 105 34.87 16.55 10.39
C PHE A 105 35.95 15.87 11.26
N ILE A 106 37.22 15.89 10.87
CA ILE A 106 38.32 15.37 11.70
C ILE A 106 39.00 16.56 12.39
N ASP A 107 38.83 16.65 13.70
CA ASP A 107 39.56 17.62 14.51
C ASP A 107 40.98 17.10 14.76
N TYR A 108 41.90 17.41 13.86
CA TYR A 108 43.31 17.08 14.05
C TYR A 108 43.96 18.10 14.98
N VAL A 109 44.37 17.65 16.17
CA VAL A 109 45.19 18.41 17.11
C VAL A 109 46.55 17.72 17.17
N PRO A 110 47.66 18.43 16.91
CA PRO A 110 49.00 17.88 17.08
C PRO A 110 49.19 17.36 18.51
N PRO A 111 49.81 16.19 18.73
CA PRO A 111 49.99 15.63 20.07
C PRO A 111 50.73 16.56 21.03
N GLU A 112 51.64 17.40 20.51
CA GLU A 112 52.42 18.39 21.25
C GLU A 112 51.61 19.58 21.79
N ASP A 113 50.49 19.91 21.17
CA ASP A 113 49.60 21.03 21.56
C ASP A 113 48.44 20.58 22.46
N ASN A 114 48.37 19.29 22.77
CA ASN A 114 47.31 18.75 23.61
C ASN A 114 47.81 18.51 25.06
N PRO A 115 47.35 19.30 26.05
CA PRO A 115 47.71 19.08 27.44
C PRO A 115 47.00 17.88 28.11
N PHE A 116 46.13 17.13 27.40
CA PHE A 116 45.45 15.91 27.88
C PHE A 116 45.25 14.83 26.81
#